data_AF-A0A4S8RMI9-F1
#
_entry.id   AF-A0A4S8RMI9-F1
#
_cell.length_a   1.000
_cell.length_b   1.000
_cell.length_c   1.000
_cell.angle_alpha   90.00
_cell.angle_beta   90.00
_cell.angle_gamma   90.00
#
_symmetry.space_group_name_H-M   'P 1'
#
loop_
_entity.id
_entity.type
_entity.pdbx_description
1 polymer ?
#
loop_
_entity_poly.entity_id
_entity_poly.type
_entity_poly.pdbx_seq_one_letter_code
_entity_poly.pdbx_strand_id
1 'polypeptide(L)'
;GKEFENTPFQTFCVENGIDHNFSAPRTPQQNGVVERKNRTLEEMARTMLCENNLPKYFWAEAIHSACYILNRALIRPILKKTPYELFVGRKPNISHLRAFGCKCYVHNNGKDNLGKFDAKSDEGIFVGYAPSSRAYRIYNMRTRV
;
A
#
# COMPACT_ATOMS: atom_id res chain seq x y z
N GLY A 1 -2.15 -23.07 -2.01
CA GLY A 1 -1.09 -24.06 -2.30
C GLY A 1 -0.92 -24.23 -3.78
N LYS A 2 -1.85 -24.97 -4.41
CA LYS A 2 -1.78 -25.33 -5.83
C LYS A 2 -1.74 -24.16 -6.83
N GLU A 3 -2.12 -22.96 -6.42
CA GLU A 3 -1.98 -21.74 -7.23
C GLU A 3 -0.52 -21.46 -7.62
N PHE A 4 0.45 -21.87 -6.80
CA PHE A 4 1.87 -21.78 -7.10
C PHE A 4 2.42 -23.04 -7.81
N GLU A 5 1.63 -24.12 -7.87
CA GLU A 5 1.96 -25.38 -8.53
C GLU A 5 1.30 -25.41 -9.92
N ASN A 6 1.73 -24.51 -10.81
CA ASN A 6 1.21 -24.47 -12.17
C ASN A 6 2.34 -24.33 -13.20
N THR A 7 2.14 -24.96 -14.37
CA THR A 7 3.12 -24.96 -15.46
C THR A 7 3.48 -23.55 -15.93
N PRO A 8 2.52 -22.62 -16.15
CA PRO A 8 2.86 -21.25 -16.55
C PRO A 8 3.82 -20.53 -15.59
N PHE A 9 3.61 -20.67 -14.29
CA PHE A 9 4.43 -20.05 -13.25
C PHE A 9 5.80 -20.70 -13.17
N GLN A 10 5.88 -22.03 -13.31
CA GLN A 10 7.15 -22.73 -13.39
C GLN A 10 7.96 -22.29 -14.61
N THR A 11 7.34 -22.19 -15.78
CA THR A 11 7.99 -21.68 -16.99
C THR A 11 8.51 -20.26 -16.78
N PHE A 12 7.69 -19.37 -16.22
CA PHE A 12 8.11 -18.00 -15.89
C PHE A 12 9.32 -17.99 -14.95
N CYS A 13 9.33 -18.82 -13.91
CA CYS A 13 10.46 -18.91 -12.99
C CYS A 13 11.74 -19.38 -13.70
N VAL A 14 11.66 -20.42 -14.54
CA VAL A 14 12.81 -20.95 -15.29
C VAL A 14 13.36 -19.90 -16.27
N GLU A 15 12.48 -19.23 -17.03
CA GLU A 15 12.87 -18.19 -17.99
C GLU A 15 13.56 -16.99 -17.33
N ASN A 16 13.19 -16.67 -16.09
CA ASN A 16 13.78 -15.57 -15.32
C ASN A 16 14.93 -16.01 -14.40
N GLY A 17 15.34 -17.29 -14.44
CA GLY A 17 16.39 -17.83 -13.57
C GLY A 17 16.05 -17.81 -12.08
N ILE A 18 14.76 -17.98 -11.73
CA ILE A 18 14.25 -17.99 -10.37
C ILE A 18 14.09 -19.43 -9.88
N ASP A 19 14.80 -19.78 -8.81
CA ASP A 19 14.66 -21.08 -8.14
C ASP A 19 13.38 -21.14 -7.29
N HIS A 20 12.36 -21.83 -7.81
CA HIS A 20 11.09 -22.01 -7.12
C HIS A 20 11.14 -23.20 -6.15
N ASN A 21 11.14 -22.91 -4.85
CA ASN A 21 11.18 -23.91 -3.78
C ASN A 21 9.84 -24.01 -3.05
N PHE A 22 9.37 -25.23 -2.81
CA PHE A 22 8.12 -25.49 -2.10
C PHE A 22 8.36 -25.73 -0.60
N SER A 23 7.44 -25.22 0.23
CA SER A 23 7.39 -25.61 1.64
C SER A 23 6.95 -27.06 1.79
N ALA A 24 7.52 -27.79 2.75
CA ALA A 24 7.12 -29.17 3.00
C ALA A 24 5.63 -29.26 3.42
N PRO A 25 4.93 -30.33 3.02
CA PRO A 25 3.55 -30.53 3.43
C PRO A 25 3.40 -30.52 4.95
N ARG A 26 2.38 -29.82 5.46
CA ARG A 26 2.04 -29.72 6.89
C ARG A 26 3.12 -29.07 7.78
N THR A 27 4.08 -28.32 7.23
CA THR A 27 5.03 -27.50 8.00
C THR A 27 4.79 -26.00 7.83
N PRO A 28 3.70 -25.44 8.41
CA PRO A 28 3.38 -24.01 8.29
C PRO A 28 4.48 -23.10 8.86
N GLN A 29 5.33 -23.62 9.76
CA GLN A 29 6.45 -22.89 10.35
C GLN A 29 7.43 -22.35 9.30
N GLN A 30 7.58 -23.04 8.15
CA GLN A 30 8.42 -22.58 7.04
C GLN A 30 7.88 -21.28 6.40
N ASN A 31 6.56 -21.06 6.47
CA ASN A 31 5.90 -19.87 5.94
C ASN A 31 5.69 -18.79 7.01
N GLY A 32 6.15 -19.01 8.25
CA GLY A 32 5.86 -18.13 9.39
C GLY A 32 6.32 -16.68 9.22
N VAL A 33 7.34 -16.41 8.39
CA VAL A 33 7.76 -15.04 8.06
C VAL A 33 6.69 -14.31 7.23
N VAL A 34 6.16 -14.98 6.20
CA VAL A 34 5.12 -14.44 5.31
C VAL A 34 3.82 -14.30 6.08
N GLU A 35 3.42 -15.31 6.85
CA GLU A 35 2.19 -15.27 7.65
C GLU A 35 2.20 -14.12 8.66
N ARG A 36 3.32 -13.90 9.37
CA ARG A 36 3.46 -12.76 10.27
C ARG A 36 3.34 -11.43 9.53
N LYS A 37 3.95 -11.33 8.34
CA LYS A 37 3.91 -10.11 7.54
C LYS A 37 2.50 -9.81 7.03
N ASN A 38 1.78 -10.82 6.55
CA ASN A 38 0.39 -10.70 6.11
C ASN A 38 -0.50 -10.25 7.26
N ARG A 39 -0.38 -10.88 8.43
CA ARG A 39 -1.12 -10.47 9.64
C ARG A 39 -0.86 -9.00 9.99
N THR A 40 0.39 -8.55 10.00
CA THR A 40 0.71 -7.14 10.28
C THR A 40 0.09 -6.19 9.26
N LEU A 41 0.10 -6.53 7.97
CA LEU A 41 -0.52 -5.71 6.92
C LEU A 41 -2.04 -5.63 7.12
N GLU A 42 -2.69 -6.77 7.36
CA GLU A 42 -4.14 -6.85 7.59
C GLU A 42 -4.57 -6.10 8.86
N GLU A 43 -3.83 -6.25 9.95
CA GLU A 43 -4.10 -5.53 11.21
C GLU A 43 -3.97 -4.02 11.01
N MET A 44 -2.90 -3.55 10.37
CA MET A 44 -2.73 -2.12 10.06
C MET A 44 -3.83 -1.58 9.15
N ALA A 45 -4.17 -2.31 8.08
CA ALA A 45 -5.25 -1.91 7.18
C ALA A 45 -6.59 -1.86 7.90
N ARG A 46 -6.88 -2.82 8.78
CA ARG A 46 -8.08 -2.82 9.62
C ARG A 46 -8.11 -1.60 10.53
N THR A 47 -7.02 -1.28 11.23
CA THR A 47 -6.93 -0.09 12.06
C THR A 47 -7.16 1.19 11.26
N MET A 48 -6.54 1.32 10.08
CA MET A 48 -6.72 2.48 9.19
C MET A 48 -8.18 2.68 8.75
N LEU A 49 -8.89 1.59 8.46
CA LEU A 49 -10.31 1.64 8.09
C LEU A 49 -11.19 1.99 9.30
N CYS A 50 -10.95 1.37 10.45
CA CYS A 50 -11.73 1.61 11.66
C CYS A 50 -11.60 3.05 12.18
N GLU A 51 -10.39 3.62 12.17
CA GLU A 51 -10.12 4.96 12.71
C GLU A 51 -10.97 6.05 12.05
N ASN A 52 -11.21 5.95 10.73
CA ASN A 52 -11.99 6.93 9.97
C ASN A 52 -13.36 6.40 9.54
N ASN A 53 -13.84 5.30 10.14
CA ASN A 53 -15.10 4.63 9.78
C ASN A 53 -15.26 4.39 8.27
N LEU A 54 -14.17 4.03 7.60
CA LEU A 54 -14.18 3.84 6.15
C LEU A 54 -14.79 2.49 5.77
N PRO A 55 -15.58 2.43 4.69
CA PRO A 55 -16.11 1.19 4.17
C PRO A 55 -15.04 0.16 3.82
N LYS A 56 -15.39 -1.13 3.98
CA LYS A 56 -14.49 -2.26 3.69
C LYS A 56 -14.00 -2.30 2.24
N TYR A 57 -14.69 -1.71 1.28
CA TYR A 57 -14.23 -1.71 -0.12
C TYR A 57 -12.92 -0.93 -0.33
N PHE A 58 -12.51 -0.09 0.63
CA PHE A 58 -11.20 0.56 0.63
C PHE A 58 -10.05 -0.36 1.10
N TRP A 59 -10.31 -1.64 1.38
CA TRP A 59 -9.30 -2.56 1.92
C TRP A 59 -8.02 -2.62 1.08
N ALA A 60 -8.14 -2.61 -0.26
CA ALA A 60 -6.97 -2.69 -1.14
C ALA A 60 -6.08 -1.44 -1.01
N GLU A 61 -6.69 -0.26 -0.89
CA GLU A 61 -5.99 1.01 -0.66
C GLU A 61 -5.34 1.05 0.72
N ALA A 62 -6.03 0.56 1.74
CA ALA A 62 -5.52 0.47 3.10
C ALA A 62 -4.30 -0.47 3.19
N ILE A 63 -4.37 -1.66 2.55
CA ILE A 63 -3.24 -2.61 2.49
C ILE A 63 -2.05 -2.00 1.74
N HIS A 64 -2.30 -1.34 0.60
CA HIS A 64 -1.23 -0.69 -0.16
C HIS A 64 -0.56 0.43 0.66
N SER A 65 -1.35 1.24 1.36
CA SER A 65 -0.85 2.28 2.27
C SER A 65 -0.07 1.70 3.45
N ALA A 66 -0.56 0.64 4.07
CA ALA A 66 0.14 -0.07 5.15
C ALA A 66 1.49 -0.62 4.67
N CYS A 67 1.53 -1.24 3.49
CA CYS A 67 2.77 -1.73 2.88
C CYS A 67 3.77 -0.58 2.62
N TYR A 68 3.28 0.52 2.04
CA TYR A 68 4.07 1.71 1.78
C TYR A 68 4.72 2.29 3.04
N ILE A 69 3.95 2.38 4.13
CA ILE A 69 4.40 2.89 5.43
C ILE A 69 5.39 1.92 6.06
N LEU A 70 5.06 0.63 6.15
CA LEU A 70 5.93 -0.37 6.77
C LEU A 70 7.30 -0.43 6.10
N ASN A 71 7.36 -0.31 4.77
CA ASN A 71 8.64 -0.36 4.06
C ASN A 71 9.54 0.85 4.35
N ARG A 72 8.96 2.01 4.74
CA ARG A 72 9.70 3.27 4.94
C ARG A 72 9.85 3.70 6.41
N ALA A 73 8.99 3.25 7.30
CA ALA A 73 8.97 3.68 8.70
C ALA A 73 9.39 2.57 9.67
N LEU A 74 9.16 1.29 9.34
CA LEU A 74 9.52 0.20 10.23
C LEU A 74 11.04 -0.02 10.20
N ILE A 75 11.69 0.25 11.32
CA ILE A 75 13.12 -0.01 11.49
C ILE A 75 13.29 -1.46 11.94
N ARG A 76 14.14 -2.23 11.25
CA ARG A 76 14.56 -3.55 11.72
C ARG A 76 15.55 -3.37 12.88
N PRO A 77 15.23 -3.82 14.11
CA PRO A 77 16.04 -3.50 15.29
C PRO A 77 17.52 -3.87 15.17
N ILE A 78 17.80 -5.06 14.62
CA ILE A 78 19.18 -5.58 14.46
C ILE A 78 19.99 -4.72 13.48
N LEU A 79 19.38 -4.32 12.36
CA LEU A 79 20.07 -3.60 11.29
C LEU A 79 20.02 -2.08 11.46
N LYS A 80 19.16 -1.58 12.35
CA LYS A 80 18.85 -0.15 12.53
C LYS A 80 18.51 0.57 11.22
N LYS A 81 17.98 -0.17 10.24
CA LYS A 81 17.61 0.30 8.91
C LYS A 81 16.19 -0.13 8.55
N THR A 82 15.55 0.66 7.69
CA THR A 82 14.25 0.36 7.10
C THR A 82 14.39 -0.59 5.91
N PRO A 83 13.35 -1.39 5.56
CA PRO A 83 13.36 -2.17 4.33
C PRO A 83 13.69 -1.35 3.08
N TYR A 84 13.19 -0.12 3.00
CA TYR A 84 13.49 0.81 1.92
C TYR A 84 14.97 1.17 1.86
N GLU A 85 15.61 1.46 2.99
CA GLU A 85 17.07 1.71 3.05
C GLU A 85 17.88 0.50 2.60
N LEU A 86 17.46 -0.70 2.98
CA LEU A 86 18.15 -1.93 2.59
C LEU A 86 18.03 -2.22 1.09
N PHE A 87 16.89 -1.88 0.49
CA PHE A 87 16.62 -2.13 -0.93
C PHE A 87 17.18 -1.03 -1.84
N VAL A 88 17.02 0.24 -1.47
CA VAL A 88 17.38 1.41 -2.31
C VAL A 88 18.75 1.99 -1.93
N GLY A 89 19.29 1.65 -0.75
CA GLY A 89 20.55 2.21 -0.25
C GLY A 89 20.43 3.65 0.28
N ARG A 90 19.22 4.23 0.32
CA ARG A 90 18.97 5.61 0.75
C ARG A 90 17.90 5.67 1.85
N LYS A 91 18.12 6.54 2.84
CA LYS A 91 17.11 6.86 3.87
C LYS A 91 15.83 7.42 3.26
N PRO A 92 14.65 6.83 3.53
CA PRO A 92 13.41 7.38 3.02
C PRO A 92 13.13 8.73 3.68
N ASN A 93 12.63 9.69 2.90
CA ASN A 93 11.92 10.81 3.48
C ASN A 93 10.51 10.32 3.86
N ILE A 94 10.08 10.62 5.08
CA ILE A 94 8.76 10.26 5.63
C ILE A 94 7.90 11.48 5.97
N SER A 95 8.39 12.70 5.71
CA SER A 95 7.67 13.95 6.04
C SER A 95 6.38 14.11 5.24
N HIS A 96 6.23 13.39 4.14
CA HIS A 96 5.05 13.40 3.27
C HIS A 96 3.99 12.38 3.70
N LEU A 97 4.25 11.55 4.72
CA LEU A 97 3.26 10.59 5.19
C LEU A 97 2.05 11.31 5.78
N ARG A 98 0.85 10.83 5.43
CA ARG A 98 -0.43 11.32 5.93
C ARG A 98 -1.24 10.19 6.54
N ALA A 99 -2.10 10.54 7.49
CA ALA A 99 -3.02 9.58 8.12
C ALA A 99 -4.00 9.08 7.07
N PHE A 100 -4.08 7.77 6.89
CA PHE A 100 -5.06 7.15 6.01
C PHE A 100 -6.48 7.59 6.41
N GLY A 101 -7.31 7.95 5.44
CA GLY A 101 -8.68 8.40 5.68
C GLY A 101 -8.83 9.87 6.05
N CYS A 102 -7.74 10.65 6.17
CA CYS A 102 -7.87 12.07 6.48
C CYS A 102 -8.61 12.83 5.37
N LYS A 103 -9.45 13.78 5.79
CA LYS A 103 -10.11 14.73 4.90
C LYS A 103 -9.07 15.60 4.20
N CYS A 104 -9.21 15.75 2.89
CA CYS A 104 -8.35 16.58 2.06
C CYS A 104 -9.19 17.29 0.99
N TYR A 105 -8.60 18.31 0.35
CA TYR A 105 -9.25 19.09 -0.69
C TYR A 105 -8.42 19.03 -1.96
N VAL A 106 -9.02 18.59 -3.05
CA VAL A 106 -8.40 18.48 -4.37
C VAL A 106 -8.77 19.72 -5.16
N HIS A 107 -7.79 20.55 -5.50
CA HIS A 107 -8.03 21.73 -6.31
C HIS A 107 -8.52 21.33 -7.71
N ASN A 108 -9.59 21.98 -8.15
CA ASN A 108 -10.10 21.90 -9.51
C ASN A 108 -9.19 22.73 -10.41
N ASN A 109 -8.11 22.09 -10.90
CA ASN A 109 -7.05 22.72 -11.69
C ASN A 109 -7.49 22.94 -13.15
N GLY A 110 -8.63 23.63 -13.35
CA GLY A 110 -9.20 23.92 -14.67
C GLY A 110 -9.87 22.74 -15.37
N LYS A 111 -10.30 21.70 -14.62
CA LYS A 111 -11.03 20.56 -15.21
C LYS A 111 -12.48 20.93 -15.55
N ASP A 112 -13.10 21.73 -14.68
CA ASP A 112 -14.45 22.23 -14.89
C ASP A 112 -14.42 23.74 -15.21
N ASN A 113 -15.35 24.21 -16.05
CA ASN A 113 -15.55 25.63 -16.31
C ASN A 113 -16.27 26.27 -15.10
N LEU A 114 -15.48 26.72 -14.13
CA LEU A 114 -15.99 27.33 -12.89
C LEU A 114 -16.22 28.84 -13.05
N GLY A 115 -17.39 29.31 -12.62
CA GLY A 115 -17.73 30.72 -12.48
C GLY A 115 -17.00 31.41 -11.31
N LYS A 116 -17.17 32.74 -11.19
CA LYS A 116 -16.42 33.59 -10.24
C LYS A 116 -16.58 33.19 -8.77
N PHE A 117 -17.69 32.55 -8.40
CA PHE A 117 -18.03 32.16 -7.03
C PHE A 117 -18.17 30.64 -6.83
N ASP A 118 -17.86 29.84 -7.84
CA ASP A 118 -17.99 28.38 -7.72
C ASP A 118 -16.85 27.79 -6.88
N ALA A 119 -17.14 26.66 -6.22
CA ALA A 119 -16.16 25.93 -5.46
C ALA A 119 -15.00 25.46 -6.35
N LYS A 120 -13.78 25.88 -6.00
CA LYS A 120 -12.56 25.54 -6.74
C LYS A 120 -11.88 24.26 -6.25
N SER A 121 -12.53 23.49 -5.40
CA SER A 121 -11.95 22.27 -4.84
C SER A 121 -13.01 21.28 -4.46
N ASP A 122 -12.69 20.01 -4.70
CA ASP A 122 -13.51 18.89 -4.26
C ASP A 122 -13.00 18.37 -2.93
N GLU A 123 -13.92 18.05 -2.03
CA GLU A 123 -13.60 17.29 -0.84
C GLU A 123 -13.24 15.84 -1.21
N GLY A 124 -12.20 15.32 -0.57
CA GLY A 124 -11.76 13.95 -0.76
C GLY A 124 -11.19 13.32 0.49
N ILE A 125 -10.99 12.01 0.40
CA ILE A 125 -10.43 11.17 1.45
C ILE A 125 -9.06 10.69 0.98
N PHE A 126 -8.03 10.88 1.80
CA PHE A 126 -6.71 10.34 1.49
C PHE A 126 -6.73 8.81 1.58
N VAL A 127 -6.44 8.13 0.46
CA VAL A 127 -6.46 6.66 0.36
C VAL A 127 -5.08 6.06 0.04
N GLY A 128 -4.04 6.88 -0.13
CA GLY A 128 -2.69 6.35 -0.19
C GLY A 128 -1.76 7.11 -1.12
N TYR A 129 -0.73 6.42 -1.60
CA TYR A 129 0.39 7.00 -2.32
C TYR A 129 0.43 6.46 -3.75
N ALA A 130 0.77 7.33 -4.71
CA ALA A 130 0.97 6.89 -6.09
C ALA A 130 2.26 6.05 -6.22
N PRO A 131 2.27 4.99 -7.06
CA PRO A 131 3.42 4.10 -7.18
C PRO A 131 4.63 4.73 -7.89
N SER A 132 4.39 5.58 -8.90
CA SER A 132 5.43 6.12 -9.79
C SER A 132 5.62 7.63 -9.70
N SER A 133 4.95 8.31 -8.77
CA SER A 133 5.05 9.77 -8.63
C SER A 133 4.98 10.20 -7.17
N ARG A 134 5.34 11.48 -6.90
CA ARG A 134 5.18 12.10 -5.58
C ARG A 134 3.74 12.53 -5.30
N ALA A 135 2.76 11.91 -5.96
CA ALA A 135 1.36 12.23 -5.80
C ALA A 135 0.69 11.37 -4.72
N TYR A 136 -0.42 11.88 -4.22
CA TYR A 136 -1.33 11.14 -3.34
C TYR A 136 -2.49 10.56 -4.15
N ARG A 137 -3.00 9.43 -3.70
CA ARG A 137 -4.26 8.86 -4.14
C ARG A 137 -5.34 9.38 -3.21
N ILE A 138 -6.38 9.95 -3.80
CA ILE A 138 -7.47 10.60 -3.09
C ILE A 138 -8.76 10.08 -3.70
N TYR A 139 -9.68 9.65 -2.83
CA TYR A 139 -11.05 9.34 -3.22
C TYR A 139 -11.86 10.63 -3.17
N ASN A 140 -12.35 11.09 -4.31
CA ASN A 140 -13.13 12.31 -4.44
C ASN A 140 -14.59 12.04 -4.07
N MET A 141 -15.10 12.79 -3.09
CA MET A 141 -16.46 12.59 -2.56
C MET A 141 -17.55 13.05 -3.53
N ARG A 142 -17.24 14.00 -4.42
CA ARG A 142 -18.17 14.47 -5.46
C ARG A 142 -18.33 13.43 -6.56
N THR A 143 -17.22 12.95 -7.11
CA THR A 143 -17.24 12.03 -8.27
C THR A 143 -17.28 10.56 -7.89
N ARG A 144 -17.09 10.22 -6.60
CA ARG A 144 -17.05 8.85 -6.06
C ARG A 144 -15.96 7.98 -6.70
N VAL A 145 -14.84 8.59 -7.09
CA VAL A 145 -13.66 7.93 -7.69
C VAL A 145 -12.37 8.34 -7.00
#